data_AF-A0A2V6SAG8-F1
#
_entry.id   AF-A0A2V6SAG8-F1
#
_cell.length_a   1.000
_cell.length_b   1.000
_cell.length_c   1.000
_cell.angle_alpha   90.00
_cell.angle_beta   90.00
_cell.angle_gamma   90.00
#
_symmetry.space_group_name_H-M   'P 1'
#
loop_
_entity.id
_entity.type
_entity.pdbx_description
1 polymer ?
#
loop_
_entity_poly.entity_id
_entity_poly.type
_entity_poly.pdbx_seq_one_letter_code
_entity_poly.pdbx_strand_id
1 'polypeptide(L)' 'MALTLEVRKTLPGFTLDVSWAAGDEVVTLFGPSGAGKTLTLQCLAGLMRPDSGRIVVNGTVFFDGE' A
#
# COMPACT_ATOMS: atom_id res chain seq x y z
N MET A 1 14.63 6.96 4.72
CA MET A 1 13.51 7.03 3.78
C MET A 1 12.20 7.04 4.54
N ALA A 2 11.27 7.94 4.24
CA ALA A 2 9.95 7.95 4.88
C ALA A 2 8.89 7.44 3.90
N LEU A 3 8.15 6.41 4.27
CA LEU A 3 6.98 5.91 3.55
C LEU A 3 5.71 6.28 4.32
N THR A 4 4.72 6.78 3.60
CA THR A 4 3.32 6.82 4.06
C THR A 4 2.48 6.10 3.01
N LEU A 5 1.79 5.05 3.44
CA LEU A 5 0.89 4.29 2.58
C LEU A 5 -0.51 4.30 3.18
N GLU A 6 -1.46 4.82 2.42
CA GLU A 6 -2.89 4.63 2.65
C GLU A 6 -3.48 4.13 1.32
N VAL A 7 -3.96 2.91 1.28
CA VAL A 7 -4.41 2.29 0.03
C VAL A 7 -5.66 1.47 0.28
N ARG A 8 -6.68 1.76 -0.52
CA ARG A 8 -7.85 0.90 -0.66
C ARG A 8 -7.90 0.28 -2.06
N LYS A 9 -8.16 -1.02 -2.13
CA LYS A 9 -8.38 -1.76 -3.38
C LYS A 9 -9.44 -2.82 -3.20
N THR A 10 -10.43 -2.85 -4.06
CA THR A 10 -11.51 -3.83 -4.07
C THR A 10 -11.32 -4.79 -5.24
N LEU A 11 -11.34 -6.08 -4.92
CA LEU A 11 -11.38 -7.20 -5.85
C LEU A 11 -12.63 -8.03 -5.54
N PRO A 12 -13.09 -8.90 -6.46
CA PRO A 12 -14.19 -9.82 -6.16
C PRO A 12 -13.91 -10.64 -4.90
N GLY A 13 -14.71 -10.44 -3.86
CA GLY A 13 -14.60 -11.16 -2.58
C GLY A 13 -13.45 -10.72 -1.66
N PHE A 14 -12.75 -9.63 -1.96
CA PHE A 14 -11.63 -9.15 -1.14
C PHE A 14 -11.49 -7.63 -1.19
N THR A 15 -11.32 -6.99 -0.03
CA THR A 15 -10.96 -5.58 0.07
C THR A 15 -9.63 -5.46 0.79
N LEU A 16 -8.65 -4.89 0.11
CA LEU A 16 -7.45 -4.36 0.75
C LEU A 16 -7.78 -2.97 1.28
N ASP A 17 -7.56 -2.76 2.56
CA ASP A 17 -7.69 -1.47 3.23
C ASP A 17 -6.55 -1.37 4.25
N VAL A 18 -5.52 -0.62 3.90
CA VAL A 18 -4.27 -0.57 4.66
C VAL A 18 -3.80 0.87 4.81
N SER A 19 -3.40 1.22 6.03
CA SER A 19 -2.83 2.53 6.36
C SER A 19 -1.68 2.35 7.33
N TRP A 20 -0.47 2.76 6.93
CA TRP A 20 0.69 2.82 7.82
C TRP A 20 1.75 3.81 7.34
N ALA A 21 2.68 4.13 8.22
CA ALA A 21 3.89 4.86 7.90
C ALA A 21 5.12 4.07 8.37
N ALA A 22 6.24 4.27 7.70
CA ALA A 22 7.53 3.70 8.03
C ALA A 22 8.64 4.73 7.81
N GLY A 23 9.68 4.69 8.64
CA GLY A 23 10.88 5.49 8.50
C GLY A 23 12.03 4.68 7.88
N ASP A 24 13.23 4.91 8.39
CA ASP A 24 14.48 4.33 7.89
C ASP A 24 14.72 2.89 8.35
N GLU A 25 13.74 2.26 9.00
CA GLU A 25 13.80 0.88 9.44
C GLU A 25 13.49 -0.15 8.34
N VAL A 26 13.92 -1.38 8.57
CA VAL A 26 13.49 -2.53 7.77
C VAL A 26 12.13 -2.99 8.26
N VAL A 27 11.11 -2.87 7.41
CA VAL A 27 9.73 -3.28 7.71
C VAL A 27 9.43 -4.64 7.07
N THR A 28 8.74 -5.50 7.82
CA THR A 28 8.21 -6.77 7.31
C THR A 28 6.69 -6.74 7.29
N LEU A 29 6.09 -7.05 6.13
CA LEU A 29 4.65 -7.27 6.00
C LEU A 29 4.34 -8.77 6.22
N PHE A 30 3.77 -9.10 7.37
CA PHE A 30 3.52 -10.49 7.79
C PHE A 30 2.01 -10.80 7.86
N GLY A 31 1.64 -12.05 7.58
CA GLY A 31 0.25 -12.52 7.63
C GLY A 31 -0.01 -13.79 6.80
N PRO A 32 -1.16 -14.44 6.96
CA PRO A 32 -1.50 -15.69 6.28
C PRO A 32 -1.57 -15.54 4.75
N SER A 33 -1.56 -16.67 4.02
CA SER A 33 -1.77 -16.65 2.56
C SER A 33 -3.13 -16.01 2.22
N GLY A 34 -3.18 -15.21 1.16
CA GLY A 34 -4.39 -14.48 0.76
C GLY A 34 -4.67 -13.18 1.53
N ALA A 35 -3.91 -12.83 2.56
CA ALA A 35 -4.14 -11.60 3.36
C ALA A 35 -3.86 -10.27 2.64
N GLY A 36 -3.57 -10.28 1.34
CA GLY A 36 -3.32 -9.07 0.56
C GLY A 36 -1.86 -8.60 0.47
N LYS A 37 -0.90 -9.28 1.11
CA LYS A 37 0.52 -8.85 1.16
C LYS A 37 1.13 -8.51 -0.21
N THR A 38 0.99 -9.41 -1.18
CA THR A 38 1.49 -9.19 -2.55
C THR A 38 0.77 -8.02 -3.22
N LEU A 39 -0.54 -7.90 -3.03
CA LEU A 39 -1.34 -6.81 -3.60
C LEU A 39 -0.93 -5.46 -3.01
N THR A 40 -0.68 -5.41 -1.71
CA THR A 40 -0.14 -4.25 -1.01
C THR A 40 1.18 -3.80 -1.61
N LEU A 41 2.13 -4.73 -1.81
CA LEU A 41 3.43 -4.41 -2.42
C LEU A 41 3.29 -4.02 -3.90
N GLN A 42 2.35 -4.61 -4.64
CA GLN A 42 2.06 -4.21 -6.03
C GLN A 42 1.49 -2.79 -6.10
N CYS A 43 0.62 -2.39 -5.17
CA CYS A 43 0.14 -1.01 -5.08
C CYS A 43 1.27 -0.04 -4.76
N LEU A 44 2.09 -0.35 -3.75
CA LEU A 44 3.27 0.44 -3.39
C LEU A 44 4.27 0.60 -4.55
N ALA A 45 4.51 -0.48 -5.31
CA ALA A 45 5.42 -0.48 -6.45
C ALA A 45 4.83 0.14 -7.73
N GLY A 46 3.57 0.59 -7.72
CA GLY A 46 2.88 1.12 -8.90
C GLY A 46 2.52 0.07 -9.97
N LEU A 47 2.60 -1.22 -9.63
CA LEU A 47 2.23 -2.34 -10.51
C LEU A 47 0.72 -2.62 -10.48
N MET A 48 0.04 -2.18 -9.43
CA MET A 48 -1.41 -2.20 -9.28
C MET A 48 -1.87 -0.79 -8.92
N ARG A 49 -2.89 -0.27 -9.58
CA ARG A 49 -3.48 1.03 -9.22
C ARG A 49 -4.48 0.83 -8.07
N PRO A 50 -4.30 1.50 -6.91
CA PRO A 50 -5.33 1.58 -5.88
C PRO A 50 -6.65 2.11 -6.44
N ASP A 51 -7.76 1.78 -5.78
CA ASP A 51 -9.03 2.47 -6.09
C ASP A 51 -9.01 3.86 -5.47
N SER A 52 -8.51 3.98 -4.23
CA SER A 52 -8.36 5.24 -3.52
C SER A 52 -7.21 5.22 -2.51
N GLY A 53 -6.87 6.40 -1.99
CA GLY A 53 -5.84 6.61 -0.98
C GLY A 53 -4.65 7.42 -1.49
N ARG A 54 -3.52 7.30 -0.79
CA ARG A 54 -2.31 8.09 -1.02
C ARG A 54 -1.04 7.30 -0.74
N ILE A 55 -0.06 7.43 -1.64
CA ILE A 55 1.26 6.79 -1.52
C ILE A 55 2.33 7.88 -1.59
N VAL A 56 3.09 8.05 -0.51
CA VAL A 56 4.16 9.04 -0.41
C VAL A 56 5.47 8.35 -0.03
N VAL A 57 6.52 8.56 -0.81
CA VAL A 57 7.86 8.03 -0.54
C VAL A 57 8.85 9.18 -0.56
N ASN A 58 9.54 9.41 0.55
CA ASN A 58 10.50 10.50 0.74
C ASN A 58 9.93 11.89 0.40
N GLY A 59 8.67 12.13 0.75
CA GLY A 59 7.95 13.37 0.44
C GLY A 59 7.43 13.47 -1.00
N THR A 60 7.82 12.56 -1.89
CA THR A 60 7.29 12.48 -3.25
C THR A 60 5.98 11.71 -3.26
N VAL A 61 4.95 12.32 -3.83
CA VAL A 61 3.64 11.67 -4.02
C VAL A 61 3.69 10.80 -5.28
N PHE A 62 3.46 9.50 -5.11
CA PHE A 62 3.39 8.52 -6.21
C PHE A 62 1.95 8.18 -6.61
N PHE A 63 1.01 8.33 -5.68
CA PHE A 63 -0.42 8.16 -5.92
C PHE A 63 -1.20 9.05 -4.96
N ASP A 64 -2.26 9.69 -5.46
CA ASP A 64 -3.22 10.48 -4.70
C ASP A 64 -4.53 10.41 -5.47
N GLY A 65 -5.56 9.80 -4.88
CA GLY A 65 -6.82 9.55 -5.58
C GLY A 65 -7.96 9.23 -4.62
N GLU A 66 -9.15 9.71 -4.97
CA GLU A 66 -10.42 9.38 -4.32
C GLU A 66 -11.08 8.13 -4.90
#